data_AF-A0A924SN33-F1
#
_entry.id   AF-A0A924SN33-F1
#
_cell.length_a   1.000
_cell.length_b   1.000
_cell.length_c   1.000
_cell.angle_alpha   90.00
_cell.angle_beta   90.00
_cell.angle_gamma   90.00
#
_symmetry.space_group_name_H-M   'P 1'
#
loop_
_entity.id
_entity.type
_entity.pdbx_description
1 polymer ?
#
loop_
_entity_poly.entity_id
_entity_poly.type
_entity_poly.pdbx_seq_one_letter_code
_entity_poly.pdbx_strand_id
1 'polypeptide(L)'
;GLVIGALFILPFLLFSATSGQLTDKYPKTLMIRAVKNLEIAIMLLAAYGFFTRNVDVQIPVLLACVFLMGLHSTLFGPVKFAYLPQVLSDAELTGGNGMVEMGTFVAILLGNIVGGLLVTIPQVGHTAVAIGCVALALVGRWLAQAIPPLPATDPGLKINWNPFTETWRNLKLANSNPVVFRSLLGISWMWFFGAVFLSQFPSFAKEVLHGDEQVATLLLVVFSIGIGTGSLLCEVLSRRHVEIGLVPLGAIGMSVFAIDLYFAARGLPPSALMGLAAFTAHATHWRVMADLALLSLFSGLYSVPMYALIQLRSQPTHRARTIAANNILNALFMIVSALIAGALLTSGFTIPQIFLFTGIANAVVAFYIFMLVPEYLLRFVAWMLSHCVYRFKVTGDQHIPLTGAAILACNHVSFVDAVLLMAASPRPIVFLMDHRIFQVPVLGWLFRLAKAIPIAPRAEDPAAYEAAFAAAARVLQQGDLLGIFPEGGLTQDGTLQEFKGGIMKILEAAPVPVIPMALTNLWGSYFSRVEQGGAMVRPFRRGVLNRVGLNVGPAMAAGEVQPEALRARVAGLV
;
A
#
# COMPACT_ATOMS: atom_id res chain seq x y z
N GLY A 1 13.65 24.42 13.73
CA GLY A 1 12.85 23.50 12.91
C GLY A 1 13.72 22.54 12.11
N LEU A 2 14.30 23.00 11.00
CA LEU A 2 14.97 22.14 10.01
C LEU A 2 16.14 21.31 10.57
N VAL A 3 16.98 21.90 11.43
CA VAL A 3 18.08 21.21 12.13
C VAL A 3 17.58 20.06 13.02
N ILE A 4 16.47 20.27 13.75
CA ILE A 4 15.87 19.25 14.62
C ILE A 4 15.37 18.07 13.79
N GLY A 5 14.67 18.34 12.68
CA GLY A 5 14.21 17.31 11.75
C GLY A 5 15.37 16.52 11.12
N ALA A 6 16.43 17.22 10.69
CA ALA A 6 17.62 16.58 10.14
C ALA A 6 18.33 15.67 11.17
N LEU A 7 18.48 16.14 12.42
CA LEU A 7 19.06 15.33 13.50
C LEU A 7 18.24 14.09 13.83
N PHE A 8 16.91 14.19 13.75
CA PHE A 8 16.02 13.04 13.97
C PHE A 8 16.11 12.00 12.83
N ILE A 9 16.27 12.45 11.58
CA ILE A 9 16.31 11.56 10.39
C ILE A 9 17.71 10.95 10.20
N LEU A 10 18.78 11.64 10.57
CA LEU A 10 20.16 11.21 10.34
C LEU A 10 20.47 9.77 10.80
N PRO A 11 20.03 9.31 11.99
CA PRO A 11 20.23 7.92 12.42
C PRO A 11 19.66 6.87 11.46
N PHE A 12 18.57 7.16 10.75
CA PHE A 12 17.97 6.22 9.79
C PHE A 12 18.91 5.92 8.64
N LEU A 13 19.68 6.91 8.17
CA LEU A 13 20.69 6.72 7.14
C LEU A 13 21.90 5.93 7.64
N LEU A 14 22.34 6.21 8.86
CA LEU A 14 23.59 5.69 9.40
C LEU A 14 23.46 4.28 9.98
N PHE A 15 22.33 3.97 10.63
CA PHE A 15 22.21 2.78 11.47
C PHE A 15 21.12 1.81 11.03
N SER A 16 20.28 2.14 10.04
CA SER A 16 19.18 1.25 9.68
C SER A 16 19.67 -0.08 9.10
N ALA A 17 20.72 -0.08 8.28
CA ALA A 17 21.32 -1.31 7.76
C ALA A 17 21.78 -2.27 8.88
N THR A 18 22.43 -1.72 9.91
CA THR A 18 22.84 -2.47 11.10
C THR A 18 21.63 -2.94 11.92
N SER A 19 20.60 -2.10 12.07
CA SER A 19 19.35 -2.48 12.75
C SER A 19 18.66 -3.67 12.09
N GLY A 20 18.62 -3.72 10.75
CA GLY A 20 18.08 -4.86 10.01
C GLY A 20 18.80 -6.17 10.35
N GLN A 21 20.13 -6.16 10.39
CA GLN A 21 20.93 -7.33 10.79
C GLN A 21 20.70 -7.74 12.25
N LEU A 22 20.65 -6.79 13.18
CA LEU A 22 20.37 -7.06 14.59
C LEU A 22 18.99 -7.69 14.76
N THR A 23 18.00 -7.21 14.01
CA THR A 23 16.63 -7.72 14.04
C THR A 23 16.53 -9.14 13.50
N ASP A 24 17.27 -9.46 12.44
CA ASP A 24 17.30 -10.83 11.89
C ASP A 24 18.01 -11.80 12.86
N LYS A 25 19.12 -11.36 13.46
CA LYS A 25 19.97 -12.16 14.35
C LYS A 25 19.38 -12.47 15.72
N TYR A 26 18.74 -11.49 16.36
CA TYR A 26 18.25 -11.62 17.72
C TYR A 26 16.74 -11.89 17.77
N PRO A 27 16.23 -12.52 18.84
CA PRO A 27 14.80 -12.64 19.10
C PRO A 27 14.12 -11.27 19.10
N LYS A 28 12.97 -11.14 18.40
CA LYS A 28 12.32 -9.84 18.18
C LYS A 28 11.88 -9.23 19.50
N THR A 29 11.34 -10.05 20.41
CA THR A 29 10.90 -9.63 21.75
C THR A 29 12.06 -9.06 22.60
N LEU A 30 13.27 -9.61 22.45
CA LEU A 30 14.47 -9.09 23.12
C LEU A 30 14.83 -7.71 22.56
N MET A 31 14.80 -7.55 21.24
CA MET A 31 15.06 -6.26 20.59
C MET A 31 14.04 -5.20 21.01
N ILE A 32 12.74 -5.51 21.03
CA ILE A 32 11.69 -4.57 21.45
C ILE A 32 11.93 -4.10 22.90
N ARG A 33 12.22 -5.03 23.82
CA ARG A 33 12.47 -4.69 25.23
C ARG A 33 13.75 -3.88 25.41
N ALA A 34 14.81 -4.20 24.66
CA ALA A 34 16.07 -3.45 24.68
C ALA A 34 15.87 -2.01 24.18
N VAL A 35 15.12 -1.84 23.09
CA VAL A 35 14.79 -0.52 22.53
C VAL A 35 13.94 0.30 23.51
N LYS A 36 12.95 -0.30 24.18
CA LYS A 36 12.18 0.38 25.23
C LYS A 36 12.99 0.72 26.49
N ASN A 37 14.00 -0.08 26.84
CA ASN A 37 14.94 0.28 27.92
C ASN A 37 15.78 1.50 27.52
N LEU A 38 16.26 1.53 26.26
CA LEU A 38 16.97 2.67 25.70
C LEU A 38 16.10 3.94 25.73
N GLU A 39 14.80 3.83 25.41
CA GLU A 39 13.87 4.95 25.47
C GLU A 39 13.80 5.59 26.87
N ILE A 40 13.75 4.79 27.94
CA ILE A 40 13.76 5.30 29.32
C ILE A 40 15.05 6.07 29.59
N ALA A 41 16.21 5.55 29.19
CA ALA A 41 17.49 6.24 29.37
C ALA A 41 17.52 7.58 28.63
N ILE A 42 17.00 7.62 27.39
CA ILE A 42 16.91 8.85 26.60
C ILE A 42 15.94 9.85 27.25
N MET A 43 14.80 9.40 27.76
CA MET A 43 13.83 10.27 28.44
C MET A 43 14.35 10.80 29.78
N LEU A 44 15.16 10.03 30.52
CA LEU A 44 15.83 10.51 31.72
C LEU A 44 16.88 11.60 31.38
N LEU A 45 17.62 11.42 30.29
CA LEU A 45 18.53 12.46 29.79
C LEU A 45 17.77 13.71 29.32
N ALA A 46 16.62 13.53 28.67
CA ALA A 46 15.76 14.64 28.26
C ALA A 46 15.20 15.39 29.48
N ALA A 47 14.79 14.67 30.52
CA ALA A 47 14.36 15.25 31.78
C ALA A 47 15.47 16.10 32.42
N TYR A 48 16.71 15.60 32.45
CA TYR A 48 17.87 16.39 32.87
C TYR A 48 18.06 17.66 32.02
N GLY A 49 17.90 17.55 30.69
CA GLY A 49 17.91 18.70 29.78
C GLY A 49 16.86 19.75 30.13
N PHE A 50 15.63 19.35 30.43
CA PHE A 50 14.54 20.26 30.81
C PHE A 50 14.71 20.89 32.20
N PHE A 51 15.35 20.19 33.15
CA PHE A 51 15.62 20.73 34.49
C PHE A 51 16.80 21.69 34.53
N THR A 52 17.72 21.57 33.58
CA THR A 52 18.90 22.42 33.50
C THR A 52 18.50 23.84 33.09
N ARG A 53 18.78 24.82 33.94
CA ARG A 53 18.54 26.25 33.65
C ARG A 53 19.64 26.89 32.79
N ASN A 54 20.74 26.19 32.57
CA ASN A 54 21.83 26.63 31.72
C ASN A 54 21.52 26.31 30.25
N VAL A 55 21.24 27.34 29.46
CA VAL A 55 20.87 27.24 28.04
C VAL A 55 21.96 26.55 27.20
N ASP A 56 23.24 26.80 27.53
CA ASP A 56 24.39 26.22 26.82
C ASP A 56 24.49 24.70 27.00
N VAL A 57 23.92 24.17 28.08
CA VAL A 57 23.84 22.72 28.34
C VAL A 57 22.49 22.17 27.87
N GLN A 58 21.41 22.90 28.12
CA GLN A 58 20.04 22.49 27.79
C GLN A 58 19.88 22.21 26.29
N ILE A 59 20.28 23.15 25.42
CA ILE A 59 20.05 23.01 23.98
C ILE A 59 20.80 21.80 23.42
N PRO A 60 22.13 21.62 23.62
CA PRO A 60 22.83 20.46 23.10
C PRO A 60 22.32 19.13 23.66
N VAL A 61 21.94 19.07 24.94
CA VAL A 61 21.39 17.85 25.55
C VAL A 61 20.06 17.47 24.90
N LEU A 62 19.14 18.42 24.73
CA LEU A 62 17.85 18.15 24.09
C LEU A 62 18.01 17.80 22.61
N LEU A 63 18.93 18.45 21.89
CA LEU A 63 19.26 18.07 20.50
C LEU A 63 19.89 16.67 20.41
N ALA A 64 20.74 16.30 21.36
CA ALA A 64 21.27 14.95 21.47
C ALA A 64 20.16 13.92 21.75
N CYS A 65 19.20 14.24 22.62
CA CYS A 65 18.01 13.40 22.83
C CYS A 65 17.19 13.21 21.55
N VAL A 66 17.03 14.26 20.71
CA VAL A 66 16.35 14.14 19.41
C VAL A 66 17.08 13.16 18.49
N PHE A 67 18.41 13.25 18.40
CA PHE A 67 19.23 12.29 17.66
C PHE A 67 19.09 10.86 18.22
N LEU A 68 19.16 10.70 19.54
CA LEU A 68 19.00 9.39 20.18
C LEU A 68 17.60 8.82 19.98
N MET A 69 16.55 9.64 19.93
CA MET A 69 15.19 9.21 19.58
C MET A 69 15.07 8.80 18.10
N GLY A 70 15.82 9.45 17.21
CA GLY A 70 15.99 8.99 15.84
C GLY A 70 16.65 7.61 15.77
N LEU A 71 17.72 7.38 16.56
CA LEU A 71 18.38 6.09 16.68
C LEU A 71 17.44 5.01 17.25
N HIS A 72 16.70 5.35 18.30
CA HIS A 72 15.66 4.49 18.87
C HIS A 72 14.64 4.04 17.80
N SER A 73 14.09 4.98 17.05
CA SER A 73 13.13 4.69 15.96
C SER A 73 13.76 3.88 14.83
N THR A 74 15.04 4.14 14.53
CA THR A 74 15.82 3.37 13.54
C THR A 74 15.97 1.91 13.95
N LEU A 75 16.22 1.66 15.24
CA LEU A 75 16.31 0.31 15.80
C LEU A 75 14.96 -0.40 15.85
N PHE A 76 13.88 0.33 16.15
CA PHE A 76 12.54 -0.23 16.28
C PHE A 76 11.87 -0.56 14.95
N GLY A 77 12.11 0.26 13.91
CA GLY A 77 11.42 0.18 12.62
C GLY A 77 11.45 -1.23 11.99
N PRO A 78 12.64 -1.83 11.75
CA PRO A 78 12.74 -3.18 11.20
C PRO A 78 12.09 -4.24 12.10
N VAL A 79 12.22 -4.11 13.43
CA VAL A 79 11.63 -5.05 14.39
C VAL A 79 10.10 -5.04 14.27
N LYS A 80 9.48 -3.86 14.25
CA LYS A 80 8.03 -3.67 14.15
C LYS A 80 7.44 -4.36 12.91
N PHE A 81 7.99 -4.07 11.73
CA PHE A 81 7.44 -4.57 10.46
C PHE A 81 7.88 -6.01 10.13
N ALA A 82 8.99 -6.50 10.69
CA ALA A 82 9.37 -7.90 10.57
C ALA A 82 8.60 -8.83 11.53
N TYR A 83 8.06 -8.27 12.62
CA TYR A 83 7.25 -8.99 13.61
C TYR A 83 5.86 -9.35 13.07
N LEU A 84 5.17 -8.43 12.39
CA LEU A 84 3.80 -8.61 11.91
C LEU A 84 3.56 -9.93 11.16
N PRO A 85 4.35 -10.30 10.15
CA PRO A 85 4.06 -11.49 9.35
C PRO A 85 4.56 -12.79 10.00
N GLN A 86 5.03 -12.74 11.25
CA GLN A 86 5.28 -13.95 12.05
C GLN A 86 4.09 -14.28 12.97
N VAL A 87 3.24 -13.30 13.27
CA VAL A 87 2.11 -13.44 14.19
C VAL A 87 0.74 -13.26 13.53
N LEU A 88 0.73 -12.71 12.32
CA LEU A 88 -0.47 -12.53 11.51
C LEU A 88 -0.43 -13.48 10.32
N SER A 89 -1.60 -13.98 9.93
CA SER A 89 -1.78 -14.66 8.65
C SER A 89 -1.66 -13.66 7.48
N ASP A 90 -1.43 -14.18 6.27
CA ASP A 90 -1.35 -13.35 5.05
C ASP A 90 -2.61 -12.49 4.84
N ALA A 91 -3.78 -12.98 5.29
CA ALA A 91 -5.06 -12.28 5.19
C ALA A 91 -5.20 -11.12 6.20
N GLU A 92 -4.55 -11.24 7.35
CA GLU A 92 -4.59 -10.22 8.42
C GLU A 92 -3.52 -9.16 8.23
N LEU A 93 -2.56 -9.37 7.32
CA LEU A 93 -1.39 -8.52 7.20
C LEU A 93 -1.71 -7.08 6.79
N THR A 94 -2.67 -6.88 5.89
CA THR A 94 -3.13 -5.54 5.50
C THR A 94 -3.73 -4.79 6.69
N GLY A 95 -4.62 -5.44 7.45
CA GLY A 95 -5.23 -4.86 8.65
C GLY A 95 -4.22 -4.58 9.75
N GLY A 96 -3.27 -5.50 9.97
CA GLY A 96 -2.18 -5.31 10.92
C GLY A 96 -1.30 -4.11 10.59
N ASN A 97 -0.95 -3.92 9.31
CA ASN A 97 -0.24 -2.72 8.88
C ASN A 97 -1.10 -1.46 9.03
N GLY A 98 -2.38 -1.51 8.66
CA GLY A 98 -3.32 -0.40 8.83
C GLY A 98 -3.43 0.07 10.28
N MET A 99 -3.57 -0.86 11.23
CA MET A 99 -3.61 -0.58 12.66
C MET A 99 -2.31 0.00 13.19
N VAL A 100 -1.16 -0.52 12.76
CA VAL A 100 0.17 0.00 13.15
C VAL A 100 0.40 1.41 12.60
N GLU A 101 0.02 1.67 11.36
CA GLU A 101 0.12 3.01 10.77
C GLU A 101 -0.82 4.00 11.48
N MET A 102 -2.10 3.68 11.61
CA MET A 102 -3.07 4.50 12.33
C MET A 102 -2.58 4.78 13.76
N GLY A 103 -2.14 3.76 14.50
CA GLY A 103 -1.63 3.92 15.86
C GLY A 103 -0.39 4.83 15.93
N THR A 104 0.47 4.79 14.91
CA THR A 104 1.64 5.66 14.83
C THR A 104 1.23 7.13 14.64
N PHE A 105 0.30 7.42 13.72
CA PHE A 105 -0.17 8.79 13.49
C PHE A 105 -0.99 9.34 14.66
N VAL A 106 -1.84 8.52 15.29
CA VAL A 106 -2.56 8.90 16.52
C VAL A 106 -1.57 9.21 17.65
N ALA A 107 -0.52 8.40 17.82
CA ALA A 107 0.50 8.65 18.84
C ALA A 107 1.30 9.94 18.56
N ILE A 108 1.67 10.22 17.30
CA ILE A 108 2.33 11.47 16.90
C ILE A 108 1.42 12.66 17.22
N LEU A 109 0.13 12.56 16.88
CA LEU A 109 -0.86 13.59 17.13
C LEU A 109 -1.01 13.91 18.62
N LEU A 110 -1.30 12.88 19.43
CA LEU A 110 -1.45 13.02 20.87
C LEU A 110 -0.17 13.54 21.52
N GLY A 111 1.00 13.04 21.09
CA GLY A 111 2.30 13.50 21.57
C GLY A 111 2.53 14.99 21.30
N ASN A 112 2.23 15.46 20.08
CA ASN A 112 2.35 16.88 19.72
C ASN A 112 1.39 17.76 20.53
N ILE A 113 0.12 17.36 20.66
CA ILE A 113 -0.88 18.13 21.42
C ILE A 113 -0.50 18.18 22.90
N VAL A 114 -0.27 17.02 23.52
CA VAL A 114 0.04 16.93 24.96
C VAL A 114 1.36 17.63 25.25
N GLY A 115 2.40 17.42 24.44
CA GLY A 115 3.69 18.11 24.60
C GLY A 115 3.57 19.62 24.50
N GLY A 116 2.82 20.12 23.49
CA GLY A 116 2.55 21.55 23.31
C GLY A 116 1.75 22.16 24.44
N LEU A 117 0.73 21.47 24.96
CA LEU A 117 -0.04 21.96 26.10
C LEU A 117 0.78 21.95 27.40
N LEU A 118 1.52 20.87 27.67
CA LEU A 118 2.32 20.75 28.89
C LEU A 118 3.39 21.83 28.98
N VAL A 119 4.08 22.15 27.88
CA VAL A 119 5.16 23.15 27.91
C VAL A 119 4.64 24.57 28.19
N THR A 120 3.38 24.86 27.84
CA THR A 120 2.76 26.18 28.06
C THR A 120 2.26 26.41 29.49
N ILE A 121 2.28 25.39 30.36
CA ILE A 121 1.84 25.55 31.74
C ILE A 121 2.79 26.50 32.47
N PRO A 122 2.29 27.62 33.04
CA PRO A 122 3.14 28.60 33.71
C PRO A 122 3.98 27.96 34.80
N GLN A 123 5.27 28.32 34.85
CA GLN A 123 6.25 27.96 35.89
C GLN A 123 6.64 26.47 35.98
N VAL A 124 5.76 25.53 35.63
CA VAL A 124 5.99 24.08 35.74
C VAL A 124 6.04 23.35 34.40
N GLY A 125 5.85 24.04 33.26
CA GLY A 125 5.70 23.38 31.97
C GLY A 125 6.85 22.47 31.57
N HIS A 126 8.10 22.91 31.73
CA HIS A 126 9.28 22.07 31.45
C HIS A 126 9.33 20.82 32.33
N THR A 127 9.00 20.97 33.62
CA THR A 127 8.92 19.86 34.58
C THR A 127 7.81 18.88 34.21
N ALA A 128 6.65 19.39 33.79
CA ALA A 128 5.52 18.57 33.40
C ALA A 128 5.82 17.74 32.14
N VAL A 129 6.49 18.35 31.14
CA VAL A 129 6.97 17.64 29.94
C VAL A 129 7.97 16.55 30.33
N ALA A 130 8.97 16.87 31.16
CA ALA A 130 9.98 15.92 31.61
C ALA A 130 9.36 14.68 32.30
N ILE A 131 8.46 14.92 33.26
CA ILE A 131 7.75 13.85 33.97
C ILE A 131 6.87 13.04 33.01
N GLY A 132 6.11 13.71 32.13
CA GLY A 132 5.24 13.06 31.16
C GLY A 132 6.00 12.14 30.21
N CYS A 133 7.13 12.60 29.66
CA CYS A 133 8.01 11.81 28.80
C CYS A 133 8.53 10.54 29.50
N VAL A 134 9.05 10.67 30.71
CA VAL A 134 9.57 9.51 31.48
C VAL A 134 8.44 8.54 31.85
N ALA A 135 7.31 9.05 32.33
CA ALA A 135 6.16 8.23 32.67
C ALA A 135 5.64 7.43 31.46
N LEU A 136 5.53 8.06 30.30
CA LEU A 136 5.09 7.39 29.08
C LEU A 136 6.09 6.32 28.62
N ALA A 137 7.40 6.57 28.73
CA ALA A 137 8.42 5.58 28.41
C ALA A 137 8.35 4.36 29.35
N LEU A 138 8.14 4.58 30.65
CA LEU A 138 7.94 3.51 31.64
C LEU A 138 6.69 2.68 31.35
N VAL A 139 5.55 3.32 31.08
CA VAL A 139 4.30 2.63 30.69
C VAL A 139 4.52 1.81 29.43
N GLY A 140 5.14 2.39 28.40
CA GLY A 140 5.44 1.66 27.16
C GLY A 140 6.36 0.46 27.40
N ARG A 141 7.34 0.58 28.30
CA ARG A 141 8.23 -0.53 28.66
C ARG A 141 7.50 -1.63 29.45
N TRP A 142 6.55 -1.26 30.29
CA TRP A 142 5.69 -2.20 31.02
C TRP A 142 4.79 -2.96 30.04
N LEU A 143 4.10 -2.27 29.13
CA LEU A 143 3.26 -2.89 28.10
C LEU A 143 4.04 -3.82 27.16
N ALA A 144 5.29 -3.48 26.84
CA ALA A 144 6.15 -4.32 25.99
C ALA A 144 6.46 -5.71 26.60
N GLN A 145 6.15 -5.94 27.88
CA GLN A 145 6.28 -7.27 28.50
C GLN A 145 5.24 -8.27 27.99
N ALA A 146 4.06 -7.78 27.61
CA ALA A 146 2.95 -8.61 27.11
C ALA A 146 3.18 -9.16 25.68
N ILE A 147 4.25 -8.72 25.00
CA ILE A 147 4.57 -9.18 23.65
C ILE A 147 5.07 -10.64 23.70
N PRO A 148 4.42 -11.57 22.99
CA PRO A 148 4.82 -12.98 22.93
C PRO A 148 6.28 -13.17 22.50
N PRO A 149 6.95 -14.22 22.99
CA PRO A 149 8.31 -14.56 22.56
C PRO A 149 8.30 -15.07 21.11
N LEU A 150 9.20 -14.53 20.28
CA LEU A 150 9.43 -15.03 18.92
C LEU A 150 10.91 -15.35 18.68
N PRO A 151 11.22 -16.44 17.96
CA PRO A 151 12.59 -16.81 17.63
C PRO A 151 13.25 -15.79 16.69
N ALA A 152 14.58 -15.82 16.65
CA ALA A 152 15.34 -15.12 15.63
C ALA A 152 15.10 -15.75 14.25
N THR A 153 15.17 -14.93 13.19
CA THR A 153 14.95 -15.41 11.81
C THR A 153 16.24 -15.95 11.19
N ASP A 154 17.39 -15.44 11.63
CA ASP A 154 18.72 -15.93 11.24
C ASP A 154 19.73 -15.78 12.39
N PRO A 155 19.72 -16.69 13.38
CA PRO A 155 20.66 -16.64 14.52
C PRO A 155 22.13 -16.72 14.12
N GLY A 156 22.43 -17.35 12.97
CA GLY A 156 23.78 -17.57 12.46
C GLY A 156 24.39 -16.35 11.75
N LEU A 157 23.61 -15.28 11.57
CA LEU A 157 24.05 -14.09 10.86
C LEU A 157 25.29 -13.45 11.51
N LYS A 158 26.34 -13.27 10.70
CA LYS A 158 27.51 -12.47 11.08
C LYS A 158 27.24 -11.00 10.77
N ILE A 159 27.27 -10.16 11.80
CA ILE A 159 26.99 -8.73 11.67
C ILE A 159 28.16 -8.06 10.97
N ASN A 160 27.87 -7.38 9.87
CA ASN A 160 28.74 -6.40 9.26
C ASN A 160 28.51 -5.03 9.92
N TRP A 161 29.52 -4.53 10.62
CA TRP A 161 29.45 -3.26 11.34
C TRP A 161 29.68 -2.03 10.46
N ASN A 162 30.08 -2.23 9.19
CA ASN A 162 30.25 -1.12 8.26
C ASN A 162 28.89 -0.74 7.63
N PRO A 163 28.34 0.44 7.96
CA PRO A 163 26.99 0.82 7.55
C PRO A 163 26.89 1.06 6.04
N PHE A 164 27.96 1.53 5.39
CA PHE A 164 27.94 1.82 3.95
C PHE A 164 27.91 0.55 3.12
N THR A 165 28.80 -0.40 3.43
CA THR A 165 28.86 -1.67 2.69
C THR A 165 27.59 -2.49 2.92
N GLU A 166 27.05 -2.48 4.14
CA GLU A 166 25.80 -3.18 4.43
C GLU A 166 24.59 -2.50 3.78
N THR A 167 24.52 -1.17 3.78
CA THR A 167 23.46 -0.43 3.08
C THR A 167 23.42 -0.82 1.61
N TRP A 168 24.58 -0.84 0.95
CA TRP A 168 24.70 -1.27 -0.45
C TRP A 168 24.24 -2.71 -0.65
N ARG A 169 24.64 -3.62 0.25
CA ARG A 169 24.24 -5.03 0.21
C ARG A 169 22.73 -5.19 0.35
N ASN A 170 22.11 -4.49 1.29
CA ASN A 170 20.66 -4.54 1.53
C ASN A 170 19.87 -3.96 0.35
N LEU A 171 20.33 -2.86 -0.24
CA LEU A 171 19.72 -2.29 -1.45
C LEU A 171 19.84 -3.24 -2.65
N LYS A 172 21.01 -3.85 -2.86
CA LYS A 172 21.21 -4.85 -3.91
C LYS A 172 20.31 -6.06 -3.72
N LEU A 173 20.14 -6.50 -2.47
CA LEU A 173 19.23 -7.59 -2.13
C LEU A 173 17.77 -7.21 -2.44
N ALA A 174 17.33 -6.03 -2.02
CA ALA A 174 15.97 -5.57 -2.33
C ALA A 174 15.72 -5.47 -3.85
N ASN A 175 16.73 -5.01 -4.61
CA ASN A 175 16.66 -4.91 -6.08
C ASN A 175 16.63 -6.27 -6.80
N SER A 176 16.94 -7.38 -6.11
CA SER A 176 16.80 -8.73 -6.68
C SER A 176 15.34 -9.13 -6.93
N ASN A 177 14.40 -8.53 -6.20
CA ASN A 177 12.98 -8.69 -6.41
C ASN A 177 12.37 -7.37 -6.89
N PRO A 178 12.04 -7.24 -8.20
CA PRO A 178 11.50 -6.00 -8.75
C PRO A 178 10.22 -5.51 -8.06
N VAL A 179 9.37 -6.42 -7.56
CA VAL A 179 8.12 -6.05 -6.87
C VAL A 179 8.45 -5.38 -5.53
N VAL A 180 9.38 -5.97 -4.77
CA VAL A 180 9.84 -5.40 -3.49
C VAL A 180 10.49 -4.04 -3.72
N PHE A 181 11.44 -3.94 -4.65
CA PHE A 181 12.16 -2.69 -4.90
C PHE A 181 11.24 -1.55 -5.35
N ARG A 182 10.29 -1.82 -6.25
CA ARG A 182 9.29 -0.82 -6.67
C ARG A 182 8.37 -0.40 -5.53
N SER A 183 8.04 -1.31 -4.62
CA SER A 183 7.26 -0.99 -3.41
C SER A 183 8.05 -0.09 -2.46
N LEU A 184 9.36 -0.34 -2.29
CA LEU A 184 10.24 0.55 -1.52
C LEU A 184 10.25 1.96 -2.10
N LEU A 185 10.45 2.10 -3.41
CA LEU A 185 10.42 3.40 -4.08
C LEU A 185 9.05 4.09 -3.93
N GLY A 186 7.96 3.33 -4.02
CA GLY A 186 6.62 3.86 -3.79
C GLY A 186 6.44 4.44 -2.38
N ILE A 187 6.82 3.68 -1.36
CA ILE A 187 6.77 4.16 0.04
C ILE A 187 7.67 5.38 0.24
N SER A 188 8.89 5.35 -0.30
CA SER A 188 9.81 6.49 -0.21
C SER A 188 9.25 7.73 -0.89
N TRP A 189 8.54 7.57 -2.02
CA TRP A 189 7.82 8.67 -2.67
C TRP A 189 6.69 9.23 -1.80
N MET A 190 5.94 8.40 -1.10
CA MET A 190 4.95 8.87 -0.12
C MET A 190 5.61 9.69 1.01
N TRP A 191 6.78 9.26 1.50
CA TRP A 191 7.52 10.00 2.52
C TRP A 191 8.08 11.32 2.00
N PHE A 192 8.55 11.36 0.74
CA PHE A 192 8.89 12.61 0.05
C PHE A 192 7.70 13.55 0.07
N PHE A 193 6.54 13.09 -0.41
CA PHE A 193 5.31 13.85 -0.50
C PHE A 193 4.91 14.38 0.88
N GLY A 194 4.73 13.50 1.86
CA GLY A 194 4.33 13.87 3.22
C GLY A 194 5.31 14.82 3.92
N ALA A 195 6.61 14.66 3.70
CA ALA A 195 7.62 15.55 4.28
C ALA A 195 7.54 16.98 3.73
N VAL A 196 7.19 17.16 2.44
CA VAL A 196 6.91 18.50 1.90
C VAL A 196 5.76 19.14 2.68
N PHE A 197 4.60 18.49 2.78
CA PHE A 197 3.44 19.08 3.46
C PHE A 197 3.72 19.35 4.95
N LEU A 198 4.21 18.36 5.69
CA LEU A 198 4.48 18.48 7.12
C LEU A 198 5.50 19.58 7.45
N SER A 199 6.53 19.74 6.63
CA SER A 199 7.54 20.78 6.85
C SER A 199 7.01 22.20 6.60
N GLN A 200 5.98 22.33 5.76
CA GLN A 200 5.42 23.63 5.39
C GLN A 200 4.19 24.02 6.22
N PHE A 201 3.54 23.13 6.97
CA PHE A 201 2.31 23.45 7.71
C PHE A 201 2.41 24.65 8.67
N PRO A 202 3.49 24.84 9.46
CA PRO A 202 3.60 26.02 10.31
C PRO A 202 3.61 27.32 9.50
N SER A 203 4.39 27.37 8.42
CA SER A 203 4.47 28.53 7.53
C SER A 203 3.19 28.69 6.70
N PHE A 204 2.55 27.60 6.26
CA PHE A 204 1.30 27.63 5.54
C PHE A 204 0.17 28.21 6.40
N ALA A 205 0.06 27.77 7.65
CA ALA A 205 -0.92 28.29 8.60
C ALA A 205 -0.70 29.80 8.81
N LYS A 206 0.53 30.23 9.07
CA LYS A 206 0.84 31.63 9.38
C LYS A 206 0.78 32.57 8.17
N GLU A 207 1.44 32.21 7.08
CA GLU A 207 1.71 33.09 5.95
C GLU A 207 0.58 33.06 4.90
N VAL A 208 -0.14 31.94 4.77
CA VAL A 208 -1.19 31.77 3.75
C VAL A 208 -2.58 31.79 4.36
N LEU A 209 -2.78 31.07 5.47
CA LEU A 209 -4.09 30.97 6.12
C LEU A 209 -4.33 32.04 7.18
N HIS A 210 -3.30 32.84 7.50
CA HIS A 210 -3.33 33.85 8.55
C HIS A 210 -3.81 33.30 9.91
N GLY A 211 -3.44 32.06 10.23
CA GLY A 211 -3.72 31.39 11.50
C GLY A 211 -2.52 31.42 12.46
N ASP A 212 -2.79 31.29 13.74
CA ASP A 212 -1.77 31.16 14.79
C ASP A 212 -1.21 29.72 14.91
N GLU A 213 -0.41 29.46 15.96
CA GLU A 213 0.17 28.15 16.24
C GLU A 213 -0.87 27.06 16.52
N GLN A 214 -2.05 27.44 17.03
CA GLN A 214 -3.15 26.50 17.25
C GLN A 214 -3.73 26.04 15.90
N VAL A 215 -3.83 26.94 14.92
CA VAL A 215 -4.24 26.59 13.55
C VAL A 215 -3.22 25.66 12.90
N ALA A 216 -1.92 25.93 13.03
CA ALA A 216 -0.88 25.01 12.54
C ALA A 216 -1.01 23.60 13.15
N THR A 217 -1.32 23.53 14.44
CA THR A 217 -1.60 22.26 15.15
C THR A 217 -2.87 21.60 14.62
N LEU A 218 -3.93 22.36 14.33
CA LEU A 218 -5.14 21.83 13.70
C LEU A 218 -4.85 21.19 12.34
N LEU A 219 -4.00 21.80 11.50
CA LEU A 219 -3.63 21.20 10.22
C LEU A 219 -2.93 19.84 10.40
N LEU A 220 -2.04 19.73 11.39
CA LEU A 220 -1.39 18.45 11.75
C LEU A 220 -2.40 17.41 12.26
N VAL A 221 -3.42 17.85 13.02
CA VAL A 221 -4.53 17.01 13.49
C VAL A 221 -5.31 16.45 12.31
N VAL A 222 -5.80 17.34 11.43
CA VAL A 222 -6.58 16.96 10.25
C VAL A 222 -5.78 16.01 9.35
N PHE A 223 -4.51 16.31 9.12
CA PHE A 223 -3.62 15.47 8.32
C PHE A 223 -3.43 14.07 8.94
N SER A 224 -3.17 13.99 10.25
CA SER A 224 -2.99 12.72 10.98
C SER A 224 -4.26 11.87 11.01
N ILE A 225 -5.42 12.50 11.23
CA ILE A 225 -6.72 11.82 11.20
C ILE A 225 -6.96 11.25 9.80
N GLY A 226 -6.72 12.04 8.74
CA GLY A 226 -6.92 11.56 7.38
C GLY A 226 -6.06 10.33 7.09
N ILE A 227 -4.75 10.33 7.40
CA ILE A 227 -3.90 9.13 7.21
C ILE A 227 -4.44 7.94 8.01
N GLY A 228 -4.77 8.13 9.30
CA GLY A 228 -5.32 7.07 10.13
C GLY A 228 -6.62 6.48 9.55
N THR A 229 -7.54 7.32 9.09
CA THR A 229 -8.78 6.89 8.42
C THR A 229 -8.48 6.16 7.12
N GLY A 230 -7.56 6.66 6.30
CA GLY A 230 -7.12 6.01 5.06
C GLY A 230 -6.51 4.63 5.29
N SER A 231 -5.64 4.51 6.30
CA SER A 231 -5.00 3.24 6.65
C SER A 231 -6.02 2.19 7.13
N LEU A 232 -7.03 2.59 7.91
CA LEU A 232 -8.13 1.69 8.31
C LEU A 232 -9.08 1.36 7.15
N LEU A 233 -9.40 2.35 6.32
CA LEU A 233 -10.24 2.14 5.14
C LEU A 233 -9.59 1.16 4.17
N CYS A 234 -8.26 1.13 4.08
CA CYS A 234 -7.53 0.13 3.30
C CYS A 234 -7.92 -1.30 3.69
N GLU A 235 -8.03 -1.62 4.99
CA GLU A 235 -8.43 -2.96 5.44
C GLU A 235 -9.85 -3.32 4.99
N VAL A 236 -10.78 -2.37 5.12
CA VAL A 236 -12.18 -2.55 4.73
C VAL A 236 -12.30 -2.77 3.22
N LEU A 237 -11.57 -1.99 2.43
CA LEU A 237 -11.61 -2.04 0.97
C LEU A 237 -10.83 -3.21 0.37
N SER A 238 -9.86 -3.78 1.10
CA SER A 238 -9.02 -4.87 0.62
C SER A 238 -9.58 -6.27 0.89
N ARG A 239 -10.74 -6.38 1.57
CA ARG A 239 -11.41 -7.66 1.89
C ARG A 239 -10.46 -8.73 2.46
N ARG A 240 -9.59 -8.34 3.41
CA ARG A 240 -8.61 -9.23 4.07
C ARG A 240 -7.58 -9.85 3.12
N HIS A 241 -7.27 -9.19 2.01
CA HIS A 241 -6.14 -9.54 1.14
C HIS A 241 -5.27 -8.30 0.90
N VAL A 242 -4.08 -8.49 0.35
CA VAL A 242 -3.23 -7.38 -0.11
C VAL A 242 -3.71 -6.96 -1.50
N GLU A 243 -4.63 -6.00 -1.53
CA GLU A 243 -5.23 -5.47 -2.75
C GLU A 243 -4.41 -4.30 -3.29
N ILE A 244 -3.49 -4.60 -4.22
CA ILE A 244 -2.63 -3.59 -4.83
C ILE A 244 -3.41 -2.59 -5.71
N GLY A 245 -4.65 -2.90 -6.11
CA GLY A 245 -5.52 -1.97 -6.82
C GLY A 245 -5.86 -0.69 -6.03
N LEU A 246 -5.67 -0.68 -4.71
CA LEU A 246 -5.85 0.52 -3.88
C LEU A 246 -4.72 1.55 -4.04
N VAL A 247 -3.54 1.13 -4.50
CA VAL A 247 -2.39 2.02 -4.67
C VAL A 247 -2.66 3.11 -5.71
N PRO A 248 -3.16 2.80 -6.94
CA PRO A 248 -3.56 3.83 -7.89
C PRO A 248 -4.61 4.79 -7.36
N LEU A 249 -5.60 4.29 -6.63
CA LEU A 249 -6.62 5.12 -6.01
C LEU A 249 -5.99 6.13 -5.04
N GLY A 250 -5.09 5.67 -4.17
CA GLY A 250 -4.31 6.50 -3.27
C GLY A 250 -3.49 7.56 -4.01
N ALA A 251 -2.71 7.15 -5.02
CA ALA A 251 -1.85 8.08 -5.76
C ALA A 251 -2.65 9.16 -6.51
N ILE A 252 -3.76 8.79 -7.16
CA ILE A 252 -4.63 9.73 -7.87
C ILE A 252 -5.23 10.73 -6.88
N GLY A 253 -5.78 10.24 -5.75
CA GLY A 253 -6.36 11.10 -4.73
C GLY A 253 -5.35 12.08 -4.14
N MET A 254 -4.14 11.62 -3.81
CA MET A 254 -3.05 12.49 -3.34
C MET A 254 -2.77 13.64 -4.32
N SER A 255 -2.72 13.37 -5.63
CA SER A 255 -2.52 14.41 -6.64
C SER A 255 -3.71 15.35 -6.77
N VAL A 256 -4.92 14.82 -6.86
CA VAL A 256 -6.13 15.63 -7.06
C VAL A 256 -6.30 16.62 -5.91
N PHE A 257 -6.22 16.17 -4.66
CA PHE A 257 -6.43 17.03 -3.50
C PHE A 257 -5.23 17.93 -3.19
N ALA A 258 -4.00 17.54 -3.54
CA ALA A 258 -2.85 18.46 -3.48
C ALA A 258 -2.97 19.61 -4.49
N ILE A 259 -3.47 19.33 -5.69
CA ILE A 259 -3.72 20.33 -6.72
C ILE A 259 -4.92 21.21 -6.33
N ASP A 260 -6.01 20.63 -5.82
CA ASP A 260 -7.16 21.43 -5.36
C ASP A 260 -6.81 22.32 -4.17
N LEU A 261 -5.98 21.84 -3.25
CA LEU A 261 -5.48 22.63 -2.12
C LEU A 261 -4.79 23.92 -2.57
N TYR A 262 -4.04 23.88 -3.69
CA TYR A 262 -3.47 25.10 -4.27
C TYR A 262 -4.56 26.08 -4.72
N PHE A 263 -5.61 25.59 -5.39
CA PHE A 263 -6.73 26.41 -5.84
C PHE A 263 -7.55 26.96 -4.66
N ALA A 264 -7.70 26.18 -3.59
CA ALA A 264 -8.37 26.59 -2.36
C ALA A 264 -7.57 27.67 -1.60
N ALA A 265 -6.23 27.61 -1.63
CA ALA A 265 -5.36 28.49 -0.86
C ALA A 265 -4.95 29.79 -1.57
N ARG A 266 -4.87 29.80 -2.92
CA ARG A 266 -4.29 30.93 -3.69
C ARG A 266 -5.10 32.23 -3.72
N GLY A 267 -6.32 32.23 -3.20
CA GLY A 267 -7.27 33.34 -3.30
C GLY A 267 -7.83 33.81 -1.97
N LEU A 268 -7.21 33.44 -0.85
CA LEU A 268 -7.65 33.87 0.48
C LEU A 268 -7.32 35.35 0.69
N PRO A 269 -8.28 36.17 1.17
CA PRO A 269 -8.04 37.57 1.42
C PRO A 269 -7.08 37.74 2.59
N PRO A 270 -6.19 38.76 2.55
CA PRO A 270 -5.34 39.10 3.68
C PRO A 270 -6.17 39.33 4.95
N SER A 271 -5.76 38.72 6.06
CA SER A 271 -6.41 38.85 7.36
C SER A 271 -5.38 39.05 8.48
N ALA A 272 -5.81 39.64 9.58
CA ALA A 272 -5.06 39.56 10.84
C ALA A 272 -4.96 38.09 11.30
N LEU A 273 -3.97 37.81 12.15
CA LEU A 273 -3.78 36.47 12.71
C LEU A 273 -5.03 36.01 13.47
N MET A 274 -5.56 34.87 13.05
CA MET A 274 -6.76 34.24 13.60
C MET A 274 -6.37 33.11 14.55
N GLY A 275 -6.98 33.11 15.72
CA GLY A 275 -7.03 31.91 16.56
C GLY A 275 -8.01 30.87 16.02
N LEU A 276 -8.05 29.71 16.66
CA LEU A 276 -8.83 28.54 16.22
C LEU A 276 -10.32 28.85 15.96
N ALA A 277 -10.97 29.61 16.85
CA ALA A 277 -12.40 29.92 16.75
C ALA A 277 -12.73 30.85 15.58
N ALA A 278 -11.90 31.88 15.35
CA ALA A 278 -12.07 32.78 14.22
C ALA A 278 -11.77 32.04 12.90
N PHE A 279 -10.72 31.21 12.90
CA PHE A 279 -10.35 30.41 11.74
C PHE A 279 -11.47 29.46 11.27
N THR A 280 -12.09 28.71 12.19
CA THR A 280 -13.15 27.75 11.84
C THR A 280 -14.50 28.39 11.49
N ALA A 281 -14.71 29.66 11.85
CA ALA A 281 -15.90 30.41 11.47
C ALA A 281 -15.95 30.76 9.97
N HIS A 282 -14.79 30.79 9.28
CA HIS A 282 -14.73 31.08 7.86
C HIS A 282 -14.95 29.82 7.01
N ALA A 283 -16.01 29.82 6.19
CA ALA A 283 -16.37 28.69 5.33
C ALA A 283 -15.27 28.31 4.31
N THR A 284 -14.46 29.27 3.86
CA THR A 284 -13.36 29.03 2.90
C THR A 284 -12.27 28.12 3.48
N HIS A 285 -12.01 28.20 4.79
CA HIS A 285 -11.00 27.37 5.44
C HIS A 285 -11.41 25.89 5.54
N TRP A 286 -12.72 25.60 5.54
CA TRP A 286 -13.21 24.22 5.54
C TRP A 286 -12.86 23.47 4.26
N ARG A 287 -12.80 24.15 3.10
CA ARG A 287 -12.31 23.54 1.86
C ARG A 287 -10.84 23.14 1.99
N VAL A 288 -9.99 24.05 2.49
CA VAL A 288 -8.57 23.77 2.74
C VAL A 288 -8.39 22.58 3.70
N MET A 289 -9.17 22.54 4.79
CA MET A 289 -9.15 21.41 5.73
C MET A 289 -9.65 20.11 5.09
N ALA A 290 -10.69 20.16 4.26
CA ALA A 290 -11.19 19.00 3.54
C ALA A 290 -10.15 18.44 2.56
N ASP A 291 -9.48 19.31 1.79
CA ASP A 291 -8.42 18.91 0.88
C ASP A 291 -7.25 18.27 1.64
N LEU A 292 -6.83 18.87 2.77
CA LEU A 292 -5.81 18.29 3.64
C LEU A 292 -6.21 16.93 4.23
N ALA A 293 -7.46 16.77 4.64
CA ALA A 293 -7.98 15.51 5.17
C ALA A 293 -8.02 14.43 4.08
N LEU A 294 -8.50 14.78 2.89
CA LEU A 294 -8.66 13.86 1.77
C LEU A 294 -7.30 13.47 1.19
N LEU A 295 -6.40 14.42 0.95
CA LEU A 295 -5.06 14.12 0.43
C LEU A 295 -4.28 13.18 1.36
N SER A 296 -4.42 13.37 2.68
CA SER A 296 -3.75 12.52 3.66
C SER A 296 -4.45 11.16 3.84
N LEU A 297 -5.77 11.09 3.70
CA LEU A 297 -6.52 9.84 3.59
C LEU A 297 -6.06 8.98 2.42
N PHE A 298 -5.91 9.58 1.24
CA PHE A 298 -5.41 8.86 0.08
C PHE A 298 -3.93 8.45 0.23
N SER A 299 -3.14 9.19 1.00
CA SER A 299 -1.79 8.77 1.38
C SER A 299 -1.79 7.51 2.25
N GLY A 300 -2.75 7.37 3.19
CA GLY A 300 -2.91 6.15 4.00
C GLY A 300 -3.36 4.95 3.17
N LEU A 301 -4.30 5.16 2.22
CA LEU A 301 -4.71 4.12 1.26
C LEU A 301 -3.56 3.65 0.35
N TYR A 302 -2.58 4.52 0.10
CA TYR A 302 -1.40 4.23 -0.70
C TYR A 302 -0.33 3.43 0.08
N SER A 303 -0.06 3.79 1.34
CA SER A 303 1.07 3.26 2.12
C SER A 303 0.87 1.83 2.63
N VAL A 304 -0.30 1.54 3.20
CA VAL A 304 -0.62 0.23 3.81
C VAL A 304 -0.38 -0.96 2.87
N PRO A 305 -0.93 -0.99 1.64
CA PRO A 305 -0.77 -2.14 0.76
C PRO A 305 0.69 -2.31 0.30
N MET A 306 1.45 -1.22 0.18
CA MET A 306 2.87 -1.28 -0.19
C MET A 306 3.72 -1.91 0.91
N TYR A 307 3.48 -1.57 2.18
CA TYR A 307 4.17 -2.22 3.31
C TYR A 307 3.82 -3.71 3.41
N ALA A 308 2.54 -4.05 3.26
CA ALA A 308 2.09 -5.44 3.27
C ALA A 308 2.72 -6.23 2.10
N LEU A 309 2.82 -5.62 0.91
CA LEU A 309 3.45 -6.24 -0.26
C LEU A 309 4.95 -6.54 -0.05
N ILE A 310 5.71 -5.61 0.54
CA ILE A 310 7.11 -5.85 0.91
C ILE A 310 7.21 -7.03 1.88
N GLN A 311 6.35 -7.08 2.89
CA GLN A 311 6.38 -8.11 3.92
C GLN A 311 6.06 -9.51 3.36
N LEU A 312 5.06 -9.62 2.47
CA LEU A 312 4.69 -10.86 1.80
C LEU A 312 5.75 -11.33 0.80
N ARG A 313 6.33 -10.42 0.02
CA ARG A 313 7.24 -10.77 -1.08
C ARG A 313 8.71 -10.88 -0.67
N SER A 314 9.06 -10.45 0.55
CA SER A 314 10.41 -10.58 1.09
C SER A 314 10.61 -11.95 1.75
N GLN A 315 11.76 -12.57 1.51
CA GLN A 315 12.13 -13.80 2.19
C GLN A 315 12.21 -13.58 3.71
N PRO A 316 11.68 -14.50 4.54
CA PRO A 316 11.68 -14.34 6.00
C PRO A 316 13.06 -14.06 6.62
N THR A 317 14.12 -14.64 6.07
CA THR A 317 15.53 -14.49 6.51
C THR A 317 16.13 -13.11 6.22
N HIS A 318 15.51 -12.32 5.35
CA HIS A 318 16.01 -11.03 4.89
C HIS A 318 14.98 -9.90 5.05
N ARG A 319 13.82 -10.20 5.63
CA ARG A 319 12.69 -9.27 5.71
C ARG A 319 13.07 -8.02 6.50
N ALA A 320 13.74 -8.16 7.65
CA ALA A 320 14.13 -6.99 8.45
C ALA A 320 15.16 -6.12 7.72
N ARG A 321 16.13 -6.71 7.02
CA ARG A 321 17.09 -5.99 6.17
C ARG A 321 16.45 -5.28 4.98
N THR A 322 15.38 -5.84 4.42
CA THR A 322 14.59 -5.17 3.38
C THR A 322 13.84 -3.96 3.92
N ILE A 323 13.25 -4.07 5.11
CA ILE A 323 12.64 -2.91 5.80
C ILE A 323 13.69 -1.87 6.19
N ALA A 324 14.88 -2.29 6.58
CA ALA A 324 15.99 -1.35 6.82
C ALA A 324 16.37 -0.58 5.54
N ALA A 325 16.46 -1.26 4.40
CA ALA A 325 16.67 -0.59 3.12
C ALA A 325 15.56 0.42 2.80
N ASN A 326 14.29 0.08 3.11
CA ASN A 326 13.16 1.01 2.98
C ASN A 326 13.39 2.28 3.79
N ASN A 327 13.77 2.15 5.06
CA ASN A 327 13.95 3.29 5.95
C ASN A 327 15.08 4.22 5.47
N ILE A 328 16.14 3.68 4.90
CA ILE A 328 17.23 4.45 4.30
C ILE A 328 16.72 5.24 3.09
N LEU A 329 15.99 4.58 2.17
CA LEU A 329 15.41 5.26 1.01
C LEU A 329 14.40 6.33 1.43
N ASN A 330 13.55 6.06 2.41
CA ASN A 330 12.60 7.04 2.95
C ASN A 330 13.35 8.26 3.52
N ALA A 331 14.40 8.06 4.30
CA ALA A 331 15.22 9.15 4.84
C ALA A 331 15.88 9.99 3.74
N LEU A 332 16.42 9.35 2.70
CA LEU A 332 16.97 10.06 1.54
C LEU A 332 15.90 10.89 0.83
N PHE A 333 14.72 10.32 0.59
CA PHE A 333 13.61 11.01 -0.08
C PHE A 333 13.10 12.20 0.73
N MET A 334 12.99 12.09 2.06
CA MET A 334 12.64 13.21 2.93
C MET A 334 13.68 14.34 2.91
N ILE A 335 14.97 14.00 2.85
CA ILE A 335 16.04 15.02 2.75
C ILE A 335 15.98 15.72 1.39
N VAL A 336 15.85 14.95 0.31
CA VAL A 336 15.73 15.50 -1.04
C VAL A 336 14.49 16.38 -1.16
N SER A 337 13.36 16.01 -0.55
CA SER A 337 12.14 16.81 -0.57
C SER A 337 12.31 18.14 0.16
N ALA A 338 12.97 18.14 1.33
CA ALA A 338 13.28 19.35 2.07
C ALA A 338 14.23 20.28 1.29
N LEU A 339 15.25 19.73 0.61
CA LEU A 339 16.15 20.51 -0.23
C LEU A 339 15.45 21.13 -1.43
N ILE A 340 14.59 20.37 -2.13
CA ILE A 340 13.81 20.86 -3.27
C ILE A 340 12.82 21.95 -2.80
N ALA A 341 12.08 21.71 -1.73
CA ALA A 341 11.15 22.69 -1.18
C ALA A 341 11.87 23.99 -0.78
N GLY A 342 13.03 23.87 -0.10
CA GLY A 342 13.88 25.01 0.24
C GLY A 342 14.37 25.79 -0.99
N ALA A 343 14.83 25.09 -2.03
CA ALA A 343 15.28 25.70 -3.27
C ALA A 343 14.15 26.40 -4.06
N LEU A 344 12.93 25.85 -4.03
CA LEU A 344 11.76 26.49 -4.63
C LEU A 344 11.38 27.77 -3.88
N LEU A 345 11.36 27.74 -2.55
CA LEU A 345 11.10 28.93 -1.72
C LEU A 345 12.12 30.03 -1.98
N THR A 346 13.42 29.72 -2.04
CA THR A 346 14.46 30.72 -2.34
C THR A 346 14.40 31.25 -3.76
N SER A 347 13.80 30.50 -4.69
CA SER A 347 13.54 30.92 -6.07
C SER A 347 12.25 31.77 -6.21
N GLY A 348 11.57 32.08 -5.10
CA GLY A 348 10.37 32.92 -5.09
C GLY A 348 9.04 32.18 -5.25
N PHE A 349 9.04 30.84 -5.23
CA PHE A 349 7.78 30.09 -5.23
C PHE A 349 7.06 30.24 -3.88
N THR A 350 5.74 30.40 -3.92
CA THR A 350 4.91 30.43 -2.72
C THR A 350 4.62 29.02 -2.20
N ILE A 351 4.27 28.88 -0.92
CA ILE A 351 3.94 27.58 -0.31
C ILE A 351 2.83 26.84 -1.08
N PRO A 352 1.72 27.48 -1.50
CA PRO A 352 0.72 26.80 -2.33
C PRO A 352 1.28 26.32 -3.67
N GLN A 353 2.20 27.06 -4.30
CA GLN A 353 2.83 26.62 -5.55
C GLN A 353 3.74 25.39 -5.34
N ILE A 354 4.36 25.26 -4.18
CA ILE A 354 5.12 24.06 -3.81
C ILE A 354 4.17 22.85 -3.67
N PHE A 355 2.99 23.03 -3.06
CA PHE A 355 1.99 21.97 -3.00
C PHE A 355 1.48 21.57 -4.39
N LEU A 356 1.25 22.55 -5.28
CA LEU A 356 0.90 22.30 -6.69
C LEU A 356 2.01 21.50 -7.40
N PHE A 357 3.26 21.93 -7.27
CA PHE A 357 4.42 21.26 -7.85
C PHE A 357 4.50 19.80 -7.38
N THR A 358 4.38 19.56 -6.07
CA THR A 358 4.39 18.22 -5.48
C THR A 358 3.21 17.37 -5.95
N GLY A 359 2.01 17.96 -6.08
CA GLY A 359 0.82 17.27 -6.60
C GLY A 359 0.97 16.85 -8.07
N ILE A 360 1.53 17.71 -8.91
CA ILE A 360 1.84 17.42 -10.33
C ILE A 360 2.96 16.38 -10.42
N ALA A 361 4.04 16.53 -9.64
CA ALA A 361 5.12 15.56 -9.60
C ALA A 361 4.62 14.18 -9.19
N ASN A 362 3.70 14.10 -8.22
CA ASN A 362 3.04 12.86 -7.82
C ASN A 362 2.23 12.25 -8.96
N ALA A 363 1.53 13.07 -9.76
CA ALA A 363 0.76 12.57 -10.90
C ALA A 363 1.67 11.98 -11.99
N VAL A 364 2.80 12.64 -12.26
CA VAL A 364 3.81 12.17 -13.23
C VAL A 364 4.46 10.87 -12.75
N VAL A 365 4.88 10.81 -11.50
CA VAL A 365 5.50 9.61 -10.92
C VAL A 365 4.50 8.45 -10.86
N ALA A 366 3.26 8.70 -10.43
CA ALA A 366 2.20 7.70 -10.41
C ALA A 366 1.92 7.16 -11.82
N PHE A 367 1.78 8.04 -12.81
CA PHE A 367 1.60 7.66 -14.22
C PHE A 367 2.75 6.78 -14.71
N TYR A 368 4.00 7.18 -14.46
CA TYR A 368 5.18 6.41 -14.83
C TYR A 368 5.21 5.02 -14.16
N ILE A 369 4.94 4.93 -12.86
CA ILE A 369 4.90 3.65 -12.12
C ILE A 369 3.80 2.73 -12.67
N PHE A 370 2.61 3.27 -13.00
CA PHE A 370 1.52 2.46 -13.53
C PHE A 370 1.78 1.98 -14.96
N MET A 371 2.55 2.73 -15.75
CA MET A 371 3.03 2.24 -17.05
C MET A 371 4.10 1.15 -16.90
N LEU A 372 4.95 1.21 -15.87
CA LEU A 372 5.96 0.18 -15.60
C LEU A 372 5.38 -1.10 -14.97
N VAL A 373 4.32 -0.96 -14.18
CA VAL A 373 3.64 -2.08 -13.49
C VAL A 373 2.13 -2.01 -13.75
N PRO A 374 1.70 -2.49 -14.93
CA PRO A 374 0.31 -2.44 -15.36
C PRO A 374 -0.65 -3.23 -14.46
N GLU A 375 -0.11 -4.18 -13.69
CA GLU A 375 -0.87 -4.96 -12.71
C GLU A 375 -1.61 -4.07 -11.71
N TYR A 376 -1.01 -2.94 -11.29
CA TYR A 376 -1.68 -1.98 -10.41
C TYR A 376 -2.93 -1.40 -11.08
N LEU A 377 -2.83 -0.99 -12.34
CA LEU A 377 -3.95 -0.40 -13.09
C LEU A 377 -5.04 -1.43 -13.36
N LEU A 378 -4.65 -2.65 -13.76
CA LEU A 378 -5.56 -3.76 -13.99
C LEU A 378 -6.36 -4.09 -12.72
N ARG A 379 -5.67 -4.24 -11.60
CA ARG A 379 -6.32 -4.49 -10.31
C ARG A 379 -7.15 -3.32 -9.83
N PHE A 380 -6.72 -2.08 -10.05
CA PHE A 380 -7.54 -0.90 -9.76
C PHE A 380 -8.85 -0.90 -10.56
N VAL A 381 -8.79 -1.15 -11.87
CA VAL A 381 -10.01 -1.23 -12.71
C VAL A 381 -10.90 -2.39 -12.25
N ALA A 382 -10.31 -3.55 -11.98
CA ALA A 382 -11.04 -4.73 -11.50
C ALA A 382 -11.72 -4.46 -10.14
N TRP A 383 -11.00 -3.81 -9.22
CA TRP A 383 -11.49 -3.38 -7.93
C TRP A 383 -12.62 -2.34 -8.06
N MET A 384 -12.44 -1.32 -8.90
CA MET A 384 -13.45 -0.28 -9.15
C MET A 384 -14.72 -0.87 -9.75
N LEU A 385 -14.60 -1.76 -10.75
CA LEU A 385 -15.75 -2.43 -11.34
C LEU A 385 -16.48 -3.29 -10.31
N SER A 386 -15.75 -4.06 -9.50
CA SER A 386 -16.33 -4.96 -8.50
C SER A 386 -16.96 -4.25 -7.29
N HIS A 387 -16.63 -2.99 -7.02
CA HIS A 387 -17.16 -2.22 -5.88
C HIS A 387 -18.13 -1.10 -6.28
N CYS A 388 -17.87 -0.40 -7.37
CA CYS A 388 -18.68 0.74 -7.81
C CYS A 388 -19.77 0.35 -8.82
N VAL A 389 -19.50 -0.66 -9.67
CA VAL A 389 -20.41 -1.04 -10.76
C VAL A 389 -21.23 -2.28 -10.40
N TYR A 390 -20.59 -3.27 -9.77
CA TYR A 390 -21.20 -4.54 -9.38
C TYR A 390 -21.26 -4.69 -7.86
N ARG A 391 -22.28 -5.38 -7.35
CA ARG A 391 -22.25 -5.95 -5.99
C ARG A 391 -21.63 -7.34 -6.09
N PHE A 392 -20.31 -7.38 -6.28
CA PHE A 392 -19.59 -8.62 -6.52
C PHE A 392 -19.39 -9.42 -5.23
N LYS A 393 -20.05 -10.58 -5.12
CA LYS A 393 -19.91 -11.50 -3.99
C LYS A 393 -19.16 -12.74 -4.45
N VAL A 394 -18.04 -13.03 -3.80
CA VAL A 394 -17.29 -14.27 -4.01
C VAL A 394 -17.67 -15.25 -2.91
N THR A 395 -17.90 -16.51 -3.26
CA THR A 395 -18.05 -17.61 -2.30
C THR A 395 -17.04 -18.71 -2.64
N GLY A 396 -16.41 -19.28 -1.61
CA GLY A 396 -15.41 -20.32 -1.80
C GLY A 396 -14.01 -19.80 -2.20
N ASP A 397 -13.71 -18.53 -1.98
CA ASP A 397 -12.40 -17.93 -2.28
C ASP A 397 -11.23 -18.65 -1.62
N GLN A 398 -11.46 -19.32 -0.47
CA GLN A 398 -10.49 -20.19 0.19
C GLN A 398 -10.00 -21.37 -0.66
N HIS A 399 -10.72 -21.73 -1.72
CA HIS A 399 -10.29 -22.79 -2.64
C HIS A 399 -9.28 -22.29 -3.68
N ILE A 400 -9.07 -20.98 -3.83
CA ILE A 400 -8.06 -20.42 -4.74
C ILE A 400 -6.69 -20.54 -4.08
N PRO A 401 -5.72 -21.25 -4.68
CA PRO A 401 -4.43 -21.51 -4.07
C PRO A 401 -3.59 -20.23 -4.01
N LEU A 402 -3.06 -19.95 -2.82
CA LEU A 402 -2.14 -18.85 -2.57
C LEU A 402 -0.76 -19.12 -3.18
N THR A 403 -0.37 -20.40 -3.31
CA THR A 403 0.92 -20.85 -3.84
C THR A 403 0.74 -22.08 -4.73
N GLY A 404 1.70 -22.33 -5.62
CA GLY A 404 1.65 -23.45 -6.56
C GLY A 404 0.78 -23.19 -7.79
N ALA A 405 0.93 -24.03 -8.82
CA ALA A 405 0.18 -23.91 -10.06
C ALA A 405 -1.19 -24.57 -9.99
N ALA A 406 -2.18 -23.94 -10.63
CA ALA A 406 -3.51 -24.49 -10.81
C ALA A 406 -4.17 -23.87 -12.05
N ILE A 407 -5.13 -24.60 -12.62
CA ILE A 407 -5.99 -24.11 -13.70
C ILE A 407 -7.31 -23.65 -13.09
N LEU A 408 -7.70 -22.40 -13.34
CA LEU A 408 -9.00 -21.86 -12.98
C LEU A 408 -9.92 -22.00 -14.19
N ALA A 409 -10.93 -22.89 -14.09
CA ALA A 409 -11.85 -23.16 -15.18
C ALA A 409 -13.21 -22.53 -14.88
N CYS A 410 -13.63 -21.55 -15.69
CA CYS A 410 -14.86 -20.80 -15.46
C CYS A 410 -15.75 -20.72 -16.70
N ASN A 411 -17.06 -20.55 -16.50
CA ASN A 411 -17.99 -20.27 -17.59
C ASN A 411 -17.76 -18.89 -18.20
N HIS A 412 -18.09 -18.73 -19.49
CA HIS A 412 -17.77 -17.52 -20.26
C HIS A 412 -19.01 -16.76 -20.73
N VAL A 413 -19.46 -15.83 -19.88
CA VAL A 413 -20.70 -15.06 -20.04
C VAL A 413 -20.47 -13.67 -20.62
N SER A 414 -19.32 -13.04 -20.35
CA SER A 414 -19.03 -11.63 -20.66
C SER A 414 -17.54 -11.36 -20.87
N PHE A 415 -17.22 -10.27 -21.58
CA PHE A 415 -15.84 -9.77 -21.69
C PHE A 415 -15.22 -9.36 -20.35
N VAL A 416 -16.05 -9.10 -19.33
CA VAL A 416 -15.62 -8.67 -17.99
C VAL A 416 -15.27 -9.86 -17.09
N ASP A 417 -15.54 -11.10 -17.52
CA ASP A 417 -15.33 -12.32 -16.72
C ASP A 417 -13.89 -12.43 -16.25
N ALA A 418 -12.91 -12.28 -17.16
CA ALA A 418 -11.49 -12.32 -16.82
C ALA A 418 -11.13 -11.25 -15.79
N VAL A 419 -11.73 -10.06 -15.88
CA VAL A 419 -11.50 -8.96 -14.94
C VAL A 419 -12.08 -9.26 -13.55
N LEU A 420 -13.27 -9.89 -13.48
CA LEU A 420 -13.88 -10.30 -12.21
C LEU A 420 -13.12 -11.47 -11.56
N LEU A 421 -12.61 -12.42 -12.35
CA LEU A 421 -11.72 -13.47 -11.84
C LEU A 421 -10.41 -12.88 -11.31
N MET A 422 -9.83 -11.88 -11.99
CA MET A 422 -8.67 -11.15 -11.47
C MET A 422 -8.96 -10.39 -10.17
N ALA A 423 -10.16 -9.82 -10.02
CA ALA A 423 -10.60 -9.16 -8.78
C ALA A 423 -10.80 -10.15 -7.62
N ALA A 424 -11.24 -11.38 -7.92
CA ALA A 424 -11.46 -12.40 -6.91
C ALA A 424 -10.19 -13.14 -6.49
N SER A 425 -9.20 -13.24 -7.39
CA SER A 425 -8.01 -14.03 -7.14
C SER A 425 -6.97 -13.25 -6.33
N PRO A 426 -6.42 -13.84 -5.25
CA PRO A 426 -5.40 -13.20 -4.42
C PRO A 426 -4.05 -13.04 -5.14
N ARG A 427 -3.81 -13.83 -6.21
CA ARG A 427 -2.59 -13.76 -7.05
C ARG A 427 -2.92 -13.58 -8.54
N PRO A 428 -1.95 -13.12 -9.36
CA PRO A 428 -2.17 -12.92 -10.79
C PRO A 428 -2.63 -14.20 -11.51
N ILE A 429 -3.56 -14.04 -12.45
CA ILE A 429 -4.03 -15.10 -13.34
C ILE A 429 -3.61 -14.75 -14.77
N VAL A 430 -2.97 -15.69 -15.45
CA VAL A 430 -2.70 -15.58 -16.89
C VAL A 430 -3.85 -16.25 -17.65
N PHE A 431 -4.50 -15.52 -18.54
CA PHE A 431 -5.63 -16.04 -19.32
C PHE A 431 -5.21 -16.45 -20.73
N LEU A 432 -5.79 -17.53 -21.24
CA LEU A 432 -5.87 -17.78 -22.68
C LEU A 432 -7.00 -16.93 -23.27
N MET A 433 -6.69 -16.14 -24.29
CA MET A 433 -7.62 -15.17 -24.89
C MET A 433 -7.54 -15.19 -26.41
N ASP A 434 -8.68 -14.96 -27.07
CA ASP A 434 -8.76 -14.91 -28.54
C ASP A 434 -7.80 -13.85 -29.12
N HIS A 435 -7.03 -14.23 -30.14
CA HIS A 435 -6.02 -13.36 -30.75
C HIS A 435 -6.57 -12.04 -31.29
N ARG A 436 -7.86 -11.98 -31.68
CA ARG A 436 -8.48 -10.80 -32.27
C ARG A 436 -8.65 -9.68 -31.26
N ILE A 437 -8.78 -10.01 -29.97
CA ILE A 437 -8.83 -9.03 -28.87
C ILE A 437 -7.52 -8.22 -28.84
N PHE A 438 -6.40 -8.83 -29.23
CA PHE A 438 -5.09 -8.18 -29.27
C PHE A 438 -4.92 -7.19 -30.42
N GLN A 439 -5.88 -7.12 -31.35
CA GLN A 439 -5.91 -6.17 -32.46
C GLN A 439 -6.64 -4.86 -32.09
N VAL A 440 -7.46 -4.87 -31.03
CA VAL A 440 -8.17 -3.69 -30.55
C VAL A 440 -7.17 -2.72 -29.89
N PRO A 441 -7.09 -1.45 -30.32
CA PRO A 441 -6.16 -0.49 -29.71
C PRO A 441 -6.53 -0.26 -28.24
N VAL A 442 -5.51 -0.03 -27.39
CA VAL A 442 -5.60 0.03 -25.91
C VAL A 442 -5.93 -1.31 -25.25
N LEU A 443 -7.01 -2.00 -25.63
CA LEU A 443 -7.42 -3.27 -25.01
C LEU A 443 -6.39 -4.38 -25.28
N GLY A 444 -5.93 -4.49 -26.52
CA GLY A 444 -4.86 -5.41 -26.89
C GLY A 444 -3.53 -5.07 -26.22
N TRP A 445 -3.22 -3.78 -26.05
CA TRP A 445 -2.03 -3.35 -25.31
C TRP A 445 -2.13 -3.74 -23.82
N LEU A 446 -3.29 -3.54 -23.20
CA LEU A 446 -3.55 -3.88 -21.80
C LEU A 446 -3.45 -5.39 -21.54
N PHE A 447 -4.00 -6.24 -22.40
CA PHE A 447 -3.91 -7.70 -22.24
C PHE A 447 -2.51 -8.26 -22.53
N ARG A 448 -1.74 -7.65 -23.45
CA ARG A 448 -0.31 -7.99 -23.61
C ARG A 448 0.46 -7.68 -22.33
N LEU A 449 0.17 -6.56 -21.70
CA LEU A 449 0.76 -6.17 -20.42
C LEU A 449 0.35 -7.10 -19.27
N ALA A 450 -0.87 -7.63 -19.28
CA ALA A 450 -1.35 -8.66 -18.36
C ALA A 450 -0.72 -10.05 -18.60
N LYS A 451 0.18 -10.19 -19.59
CA LYS A 451 0.77 -11.45 -20.06
C LYS A 451 -0.26 -12.47 -20.54
N ALA A 452 -1.44 -12.02 -20.98
CA ALA A 452 -2.45 -12.92 -21.55
C ALA A 452 -1.90 -13.63 -22.79
N ILE A 453 -2.24 -14.91 -22.94
CA ILE A 453 -1.76 -15.77 -24.01
C ILE A 453 -2.75 -15.68 -25.18
N PRO A 454 -2.36 -15.11 -26.34
CA PRO A 454 -3.21 -15.12 -27.51
C PRO A 454 -3.35 -16.55 -28.03
N ILE A 455 -4.58 -16.98 -28.29
CA ILE A 455 -4.88 -18.27 -28.93
C ILE A 455 -5.69 -18.04 -30.20
N ALA A 456 -5.31 -18.76 -31.26
CA ALA A 456 -6.04 -18.82 -32.52
C ALA A 456 -6.66 -20.20 -32.70
N PRO A 457 -7.82 -20.31 -33.40
CA PRO A 457 -8.33 -21.60 -33.82
C PRO A 457 -7.27 -22.37 -34.62
N ARG A 458 -7.13 -23.67 -34.36
CA ARG A 458 -6.13 -24.52 -35.05
C ARG A 458 -6.26 -24.49 -36.58
N ALA A 459 -7.48 -24.32 -37.09
CA ALA A 459 -7.74 -24.21 -38.52
C ALA A 459 -7.26 -22.89 -39.15
N GLU A 460 -7.14 -21.82 -38.35
CA GLU A 460 -6.72 -20.49 -38.79
C GLU A 460 -5.20 -20.35 -38.70
N ASP A 461 -4.61 -20.72 -37.56
CA ASP A 461 -3.16 -20.69 -37.35
C ASP A 461 -2.72 -21.85 -36.43
N PRO A 462 -2.23 -22.97 -37.01
CA PRO A 462 -1.72 -24.10 -36.26
C PRO A 462 -0.52 -23.76 -35.37
N ALA A 463 0.34 -22.84 -35.80
CA ALA A 463 1.56 -22.48 -35.06
C ALA A 463 1.22 -21.64 -33.83
N ALA A 464 0.34 -20.65 -33.96
CA ALA A 464 -0.16 -19.87 -32.83
C ALA A 464 -0.94 -20.74 -31.84
N TYR A 465 -1.71 -21.72 -32.32
CA TYR A 465 -2.39 -22.70 -31.48
C TYR A 465 -1.38 -23.47 -30.61
N GLU A 466 -0.37 -24.12 -31.21
CA GLU A 466 0.64 -24.88 -30.45
C GLU A 466 1.47 -23.98 -29.51
N ALA A 467 1.82 -22.76 -29.95
CA ALA A 467 2.54 -21.80 -29.13
C ALA A 467 1.75 -21.39 -27.87
N ALA A 468 0.42 -21.25 -27.98
CA ALA A 468 -0.45 -20.92 -26.86
C ALA A 468 -0.46 -22.04 -25.79
N PHE A 469 -0.57 -23.31 -26.19
CA PHE A 469 -0.48 -24.44 -25.25
C PHE A 469 0.90 -24.57 -24.60
N ALA A 470 1.97 -24.35 -25.36
CA ALA A 470 3.33 -24.35 -24.83
C ALA A 470 3.57 -23.17 -23.85
N ALA A 471 2.94 -22.01 -24.09
CA ALA A 471 2.97 -20.89 -23.15
C ALA A 471 2.17 -21.20 -21.88
N ALA A 472 0.99 -21.80 -22.02
CA ALA A 472 0.15 -22.21 -20.90
C ALA A 472 0.87 -23.22 -19.98
N ALA A 473 1.54 -24.23 -20.56
CA ALA A 473 2.35 -25.17 -19.81
C ALA A 473 3.50 -24.48 -19.07
N ARG A 474 4.17 -23.50 -19.69
CA ARG A 474 5.24 -22.72 -19.04
C ARG A 474 4.74 -21.92 -17.84
N VAL A 475 3.55 -21.30 -17.93
CA VAL A 475 2.92 -20.58 -16.81
C VAL A 475 2.72 -21.53 -15.62
N LEU A 476 2.17 -22.72 -15.88
CA LEU A 476 1.94 -23.73 -14.84
C LEU A 476 3.26 -24.28 -14.27
N GLN A 477 4.29 -24.49 -15.10
CA GLN A 477 5.62 -24.91 -14.63
C GLN A 477 6.31 -23.85 -13.75
N GLN A 478 6.00 -22.57 -13.98
CA GLN A 478 6.47 -21.46 -13.14
C GLN A 478 5.69 -21.33 -11.83
N GLY A 479 4.67 -22.17 -11.61
CA GLY A 479 3.86 -22.15 -10.40
C GLY A 479 2.73 -21.12 -10.43
N ASP A 480 2.40 -20.54 -11.58
CA ASP A 480 1.37 -19.51 -11.75
C ASP A 480 -0.02 -20.06 -12.06
N LEU A 481 -1.05 -19.21 -11.89
CA LEU A 481 -2.44 -19.58 -12.17
C LEU A 481 -2.76 -19.35 -13.64
N LEU A 482 -3.38 -20.36 -14.26
CA LEU A 482 -3.87 -20.27 -15.63
C LEU A 482 -5.40 -20.21 -15.63
N GLY A 483 -5.95 -19.10 -16.13
CA GLY A 483 -7.39 -18.94 -16.34
C GLY A 483 -7.80 -19.46 -17.71
N ILE A 484 -8.80 -20.35 -17.74
CA ILE A 484 -9.38 -20.87 -18.98
C ILE A 484 -10.90 -20.79 -18.96
N PHE A 485 -11.43 -20.44 -20.12
CA PHE A 485 -12.86 -20.49 -20.43
C PHE A 485 -13.10 -21.69 -21.38
N PRO A 486 -13.36 -22.89 -20.86
CA PRO A 486 -13.38 -24.12 -21.65
C PRO A 486 -14.49 -24.18 -22.71
N GLU A 487 -15.47 -23.28 -22.68
CA GLU A 487 -16.49 -23.11 -23.74
C GLU A 487 -15.88 -22.68 -25.08
N GLY A 488 -14.73 -22.00 -25.06
CA GLY A 488 -14.02 -21.54 -26.26
C GLY A 488 -14.75 -20.45 -27.06
N GLY A 489 -15.82 -19.88 -26.52
CA GLY A 489 -16.60 -18.77 -27.07
C GLY A 489 -17.50 -18.16 -25.98
N LEU A 490 -18.05 -16.97 -26.24
CA LEU A 490 -19.03 -16.35 -25.34
C LEU A 490 -20.41 -17.01 -25.52
N THR A 491 -21.10 -17.27 -24.42
CA THR A 491 -22.48 -17.79 -24.46
C THR A 491 -23.43 -16.81 -25.18
N GLN A 492 -24.38 -17.35 -25.96
CA GLN A 492 -25.34 -16.55 -26.76
C GLN A 492 -26.72 -16.45 -26.09
N ASP A 493 -27.02 -17.34 -25.16
CA ASP A 493 -28.31 -17.47 -24.47
C ASP A 493 -28.18 -17.41 -22.94
N GLY A 494 -26.96 -17.35 -22.40
CA GLY A 494 -26.68 -17.28 -20.97
C GLY A 494 -26.61 -18.64 -20.30
N THR A 495 -26.76 -19.73 -21.06
CA THR A 495 -26.64 -21.09 -20.55
C THR A 495 -25.19 -21.59 -20.66
N LEU A 496 -24.85 -22.55 -19.82
CA LEU A 496 -23.52 -23.15 -19.77
C LEU A 496 -23.31 -24.05 -21.00
N GLN A 497 -22.38 -23.66 -21.87
CA GLN A 497 -22.06 -24.38 -23.10
C GLN A 497 -21.23 -25.65 -22.84
N GLU A 498 -21.00 -26.42 -23.89
CA GLU A 498 -20.14 -27.60 -23.84
C GLU A 498 -18.66 -27.22 -23.63
N PHE A 499 -17.97 -27.95 -22.75
CA PHE A 499 -16.56 -27.72 -22.45
C PHE A 499 -15.70 -28.49 -23.44
N LYS A 500 -14.74 -27.80 -24.06
CA LYS A 500 -13.87 -28.38 -25.09
C LYS A 500 -12.66 -29.08 -24.46
N GLY A 501 -12.11 -30.07 -25.18
CA GLY A 501 -10.95 -30.86 -24.76
C GLY A 501 -9.61 -30.11 -24.66
N GLY A 502 -9.55 -28.80 -24.93
CA GLY A 502 -8.32 -28.02 -24.81
C GLY A 502 -7.70 -28.09 -23.40
N ILE A 503 -8.52 -28.19 -22.36
CA ILE A 503 -8.03 -28.35 -20.99
C ILE A 503 -7.25 -29.66 -20.78
N MET A 504 -7.67 -30.75 -21.43
CA MET A 504 -6.99 -32.05 -21.33
C MET A 504 -5.57 -31.97 -21.90
N LYS A 505 -5.40 -31.29 -23.04
CA LYS A 505 -4.09 -31.09 -23.65
C LYS A 505 -3.13 -30.30 -22.74
N ILE A 506 -3.65 -29.35 -21.96
CA ILE A 506 -2.83 -28.61 -20.97
C ILE A 506 -2.45 -29.53 -19.82
N LEU A 507 -3.38 -30.32 -19.30
CA LEU A 507 -3.16 -31.24 -18.19
C LEU A 507 -2.19 -32.38 -18.53
N GLU A 508 -2.19 -32.85 -19.78
CA GLU A 508 -1.20 -33.82 -20.28
C GLU A 508 0.23 -33.27 -20.20
N ALA A 509 0.43 -31.98 -20.50
CA ALA A 509 1.73 -31.33 -20.43
C ALA A 509 2.10 -30.88 -19.00
N ALA A 510 1.10 -30.56 -18.18
CA ALA A 510 1.27 -30.05 -16.82
C ALA A 510 0.13 -30.58 -15.92
N PRO A 511 0.34 -31.72 -15.22
CA PRO A 511 -0.67 -32.32 -14.36
C PRO A 511 -0.81 -31.51 -13.06
N VAL A 512 -1.66 -30.50 -13.08
CA VAL A 512 -1.94 -29.58 -11.96
C VAL A 512 -3.40 -29.65 -11.53
N PRO A 513 -3.75 -29.23 -10.30
CA PRO A 513 -5.13 -29.16 -9.87
C PRO A 513 -5.98 -28.20 -10.72
N VAL A 514 -7.24 -28.56 -10.96
CA VAL A 514 -8.22 -27.72 -11.67
C VAL A 514 -9.29 -27.23 -10.70
N ILE A 515 -9.56 -25.93 -10.69
CA ILE A 515 -10.49 -25.30 -9.77
C ILE A 515 -11.71 -24.86 -10.57
N PRO A 516 -12.86 -25.54 -10.39
CA PRO A 516 -14.09 -25.16 -11.06
C PRO A 516 -14.64 -23.86 -10.46
N MET A 517 -15.05 -22.95 -11.33
CA MET A 517 -15.61 -21.65 -10.96
C MET A 517 -16.87 -21.36 -11.77
N ALA A 518 -17.87 -20.77 -11.13
CA ALA A 518 -19.07 -20.30 -11.81
C ALA A 518 -19.33 -18.83 -11.53
N LEU A 519 -19.37 -18.04 -12.59
CA LEU A 519 -19.88 -16.69 -12.64
C LEU A 519 -21.40 -16.71 -12.76
N THR A 520 -22.08 -16.13 -11.78
CA THR A 520 -23.54 -16.10 -11.68
C THR A 520 -24.07 -14.69 -11.84
N ASN A 521 -25.29 -14.57 -12.39
CA ASN A 521 -26.00 -13.31 -12.57
C ASN A 521 -25.33 -12.28 -13.51
N LEU A 522 -24.41 -12.71 -14.39
CA LEU A 522 -23.77 -11.86 -15.41
C LEU A 522 -24.59 -11.68 -16.70
N TRP A 523 -25.52 -12.59 -16.97
CA TRP A 523 -26.42 -12.54 -18.12
C TRP A 523 -27.45 -11.40 -17.98
N GLY A 524 -27.54 -10.53 -18.98
CA GLY A 524 -28.37 -9.30 -18.94
C GLY A 524 -27.64 -8.06 -18.39
N SER A 525 -26.34 -8.16 -18.07
CA SER A 525 -25.49 -7.00 -17.72
C SER A 525 -25.02 -6.23 -18.97
N TYR A 526 -24.54 -4.99 -18.80
CA TYR A 526 -24.13 -4.08 -19.88
C TYR A 526 -23.17 -4.70 -20.93
N PHE A 527 -22.35 -5.67 -20.50
CA PHE A 527 -21.33 -6.31 -21.33
C PHE A 527 -21.76 -7.67 -21.91
N SER A 528 -22.99 -8.13 -21.65
CA SER A 528 -23.54 -9.37 -22.22
C SER A 528 -24.16 -9.15 -23.62
N ARG A 529 -24.06 -10.13 -24.53
CA ARG A 529 -24.56 -10.06 -25.93
C ARG A 529 -26.07 -10.36 -26.06
N VAL A 530 -26.88 -9.82 -25.17
CA VAL A 530 -28.32 -10.16 -25.09
C VAL A 530 -29.15 -9.55 -26.23
N GLU A 531 -28.66 -8.54 -26.97
CA GLU A 531 -29.39 -7.94 -28.09
C GLU A 531 -28.67 -8.18 -29.43
N GLN A 532 -29.33 -8.92 -30.32
CA GLN A 532 -29.07 -9.06 -31.76
C GLN A 532 -27.60 -8.89 -32.18
N GLY A 533 -26.70 -9.71 -31.60
CA GLY A 533 -25.31 -9.85 -32.03
C GLY A 533 -24.30 -8.84 -31.48
N GLY A 534 -24.67 -7.90 -30.60
CA GLY A 534 -23.76 -6.89 -30.03
C GLY A 534 -23.68 -6.88 -28.49
N ALA A 535 -22.48 -6.67 -27.94
CA ALA A 535 -22.29 -6.23 -26.55
C ALA A 535 -22.27 -4.69 -26.48
N MET A 536 -22.57 -4.08 -25.32
CA MET A 536 -22.55 -2.61 -25.08
C MET A 536 -23.67 -1.78 -25.77
N VAL A 537 -24.86 -2.34 -26.00
CA VAL A 537 -25.92 -1.65 -26.78
C VAL A 537 -26.75 -0.65 -25.94
N ARG A 538 -26.96 -0.91 -24.64
CA ARG A 538 -27.68 0.02 -23.74
C ARG A 538 -27.05 0.08 -22.34
N PRO A 539 -26.45 1.21 -21.94
CA PRO A 539 -25.95 1.38 -20.57
C PRO A 539 -27.12 1.34 -19.56
N PHE A 540 -26.90 0.67 -18.43
CA PHE A 540 -27.79 0.64 -17.24
C PHE A 540 -29.16 -0.08 -17.36
N ARG A 541 -29.33 -1.10 -18.21
CA ARG A 541 -30.63 -1.83 -18.35
C ARG A 541 -31.22 -2.41 -17.04
N ARG A 542 -30.39 -2.75 -16.05
CA ARG A 542 -30.82 -3.20 -14.70
C ARG A 542 -30.39 -2.23 -13.58
N GLY A 543 -29.94 -1.02 -13.92
CA GLY A 543 -29.38 -0.06 -12.96
C GLY A 543 -27.89 -0.28 -12.63
N VAL A 544 -27.35 0.60 -11.78
CA VAL A 544 -26.03 0.49 -11.13
C VAL A 544 -26.15 -0.53 -9.97
N LEU A 545 -25.11 -1.31 -9.65
CA LEU A 545 -25.06 -2.28 -8.54
C LEU A 545 -25.78 -3.63 -8.76
N ASN A 546 -25.75 -4.18 -9.98
CA ASN A 546 -26.22 -5.55 -10.21
C ASN A 546 -25.45 -6.55 -9.33
N ARG A 547 -26.19 -7.47 -8.69
CA ARG A 547 -25.59 -8.58 -7.93
C ARG A 547 -24.94 -9.53 -8.92
N VAL A 548 -23.63 -9.64 -8.86
CA VAL A 548 -22.84 -10.61 -9.64
C VAL A 548 -22.12 -11.50 -8.64
N GLY A 549 -22.18 -12.81 -8.85
CA GLY A 549 -21.55 -13.79 -7.98
C GLY A 549 -20.39 -14.49 -8.68
N LEU A 550 -19.38 -14.87 -7.90
CA LEU A 550 -18.40 -15.89 -8.29
C LEU A 550 -18.42 -16.99 -7.24
N ASN A 551 -18.74 -18.20 -7.65
CA ASN A 551 -18.75 -19.37 -6.78
C ASN A 551 -17.57 -20.26 -7.17
N VAL A 552 -16.68 -20.52 -6.21
CA VAL A 552 -15.44 -21.28 -6.41
C VAL A 552 -15.58 -22.63 -5.71
N GLY A 553 -15.51 -23.71 -6.48
CA GLY A 553 -15.59 -25.08 -5.98
C GLY A 553 -14.23 -25.61 -5.49
N PRO A 554 -14.24 -26.77 -4.81
CA PRO A 554 -13.02 -27.45 -4.39
C PRO A 554 -12.20 -27.92 -5.60
N ALA A 555 -10.88 -27.96 -5.43
CA ALA A 555 -9.95 -28.40 -6.48
C ALA A 555 -10.20 -29.86 -6.88
N MET A 556 -10.16 -30.12 -8.18
CA MET A 556 -10.17 -31.45 -8.79
C MET A 556 -8.73 -31.88 -9.09
N ALA A 557 -8.39 -33.14 -8.83
CA ALA A 557 -7.08 -33.67 -9.21
C ALA A 557 -7.00 -33.81 -10.73
N ALA A 558 -5.80 -33.63 -11.31
CA ALA A 558 -5.62 -33.66 -12.77
C ALA A 558 -6.19 -34.91 -13.45
N GLY A 559 -6.07 -36.08 -12.81
CA GLY A 559 -6.61 -37.34 -13.33
C GLY A 559 -8.13 -37.51 -13.25
N GLU A 560 -8.81 -36.68 -12.45
CA GLU A 560 -10.27 -36.69 -12.30
C GLU A 560 -10.98 -35.76 -13.30
N VAL A 561 -10.21 -34.93 -13.99
CA VAL A 561 -10.76 -33.92 -14.90
C VAL A 561 -11.09 -34.58 -16.22
N GLN A 562 -12.38 -34.53 -16.57
CA GLN A 562 -12.91 -34.76 -17.91
C GLN A 562 -13.80 -33.58 -18.26
N PRO A 563 -13.91 -33.14 -19.53
CA PRO A 563 -14.69 -31.96 -19.90
C PRO A 563 -16.14 -31.99 -19.38
N GLU A 564 -16.80 -33.15 -19.45
CA GLU A 564 -18.18 -33.35 -18.98
C GLU A 564 -18.26 -33.30 -17.45
N ALA A 565 -17.31 -33.94 -16.74
CA ALA A 565 -17.26 -33.93 -15.29
C ALA A 565 -16.99 -32.52 -14.75
N LEU A 566 -16.07 -31.79 -15.39
CA LEU A 566 -15.76 -30.41 -15.05
C LEU A 566 -16.95 -29.48 -15.32
N ARG A 567 -17.64 -29.66 -16.45
CA ARG A 567 -18.87 -28.93 -16.76
C ARG A 567 -19.95 -29.18 -15.70
N ALA A 568 -20.14 -30.44 -15.29
CA ALA A 568 -21.12 -30.78 -14.23
C ALA A 568 -20.76 -30.12 -12.89
N ARG A 569 -19.47 -30.07 -12.54
CA ARG A 569 -18.99 -29.36 -11.33
C ARG A 569 -19.25 -27.86 -11.42
N VAL A 570 -18.95 -27.22 -12.55
CA VAL A 570 -19.22 -25.79 -12.77
C VAL A 570 -20.73 -25.51 -12.75
N ALA A 571 -21.55 -26.36 -13.36
CA ALA A 571 -23.01 -26.22 -13.36
C ALA A 571 -23.60 -26.30 -11.94
N GLY A 572 -23.07 -27.16 -11.07
CA GLY A 572 -23.48 -27.25 -9.67
C GLY A 572 -23.11 -26.05 -8.80
N LEU A 573 -22.28 -25.13 -9.32
CA LEU A 573 -21.90 -23.88 -8.66
C LEU A 573 -22.74 -22.68 -9.14
N VAL A 574 -23.59 -22.83 -10.17
CA VAL A 574 -24.40 -21.73 -10.76
C VAL A 574 -25.62 -21.42 -9.91
#